data_AF-A0A0B3AW51-F1
#
_entry.id   AF-A0A0B3AW51-F1
#
_cell.length_a   1.000
_cell.length_b   1.000
_cell.length_c   1.000
_cell.angle_alpha   90.00
_cell.angle_beta   90.00
_cell.angle_gamma   90.00
#
_symmetry.space_group_name_H-M   'P 1'
#
loop_
_entity.id
_entity.type
_entity.pdbx_description
1 polymer ?
#
loop_
_entity_poly.entity_id
_entity_poly.type
_entity_poly.pdbx_seq_one_letter_code
_entity_poly.pdbx_strand_id
1 'polypeptide(L)'
;MKKLPIKNILLLLVFLGTFLLIAELSIRITYGVRLVYEVDNELYWKLKPNQIGHPDFGLPTASINSDGFRGKEITPPHNCNILVLGDSYSFGWGVLDNETYPSLLDAFMGSSTEVINAAIPGYGLFQENILFKRIYPNLNPDVVILLLNKHDLVRTPFTNESAKEKYLLHITLRKKIGRYSELSKFVSQKINRAFGTRLGIDSLNYVSEYQDFKTLWANQQHYIEEMTAILAKDNKKLYLILYPPKINNQTASAEFYNTITNSVGSNIVFIDDLDNANLTAEEAHISATDWHPSALAHQLIATRIYQEFQRANFTFNGKTCKPTSYPHPQSS
;
A
#
# COMPACT_ATOMS: atom_id res chain seq x y z
N MET A 1 -37.32 6.56 45.00
CA MET A 1 -36.97 5.97 43.68
C MET A 1 -37.49 4.54 43.61
N LYS A 2 -38.44 4.24 42.70
CA LYS A 2 -38.86 2.84 42.47
C LYS A 2 -37.68 2.09 41.85
N LYS A 3 -37.18 1.03 42.51
CA LYS A 3 -36.12 0.18 41.95
C LYS A 3 -36.63 -0.41 40.64
N LEU A 4 -35.88 -0.24 39.55
CA LEU A 4 -36.13 -0.97 38.30
C LEU A 4 -36.11 -2.47 38.64
N PRO A 5 -37.16 -3.24 38.31
CA PRO A 5 -37.19 -4.65 38.64
C PRO A 5 -36.10 -5.36 37.85
N ILE A 6 -35.35 -6.24 38.51
CA ILE A 6 -34.20 -6.98 37.94
C ILE A 6 -34.55 -7.64 36.60
N LYS A 7 -35.78 -8.13 36.44
CA LYS A 7 -36.33 -8.68 35.19
C LYS A 7 -36.25 -7.71 34.00
N ASN A 8 -36.52 -6.42 34.21
CA ASN A 8 -36.48 -5.42 33.14
C ASN A 8 -35.04 -5.12 32.72
N ILE A 9 -34.10 -5.12 33.68
CA ILE A 9 -32.67 -4.95 33.40
C ILE A 9 -32.17 -6.15 32.58
N LEU A 10 -32.51 -7.38 32.98
CA LEU A 10 -32.14 -8.58 32.24
C LEU A 10 -32.72 -8.58 30.82
N LEU A 11 -34.00 -8.23 30.66
CA LEU A 11 -34.64 -8.14 29.35
C LEU A 11 -33.94 -7.11 28.44
N LEU A 12 -33.58 -5.95 28.99
CA LEU A 12 -32.84 -4.92 28.26
C LEU A 12 -31.46 -5.42 27.82
N LEU A 13 -30.73 -6.11 28.70
CA LEU A 13 -29.41 -6.66 28.37
C LEU A 13 -29.49 -7.73 27.27
N VAL A 14 -30.49 -8.62 27.34
CA VAL A 14 -30.72 -9.65 26.31
C VAL A 14 -31.10 -9.00 24.98
N PHE A 15 -32.00 -8.02 24.99
CA PHE A 15 -32.38 -7.28 23.80
C PHE A 15 -31.17 -6.57 23.17
N LEU A 16 -30.40 -5.83 23.97
CA LEU A 16 -29.22 -5.11 23.50
C LEU A 16 -28.17 -6.08 22.94
N GLY A 17 -27.90 -7.18 23.63
CA GLY A 17 -26.95 -8.20 23.17
C GLY A 17 -27.39 -8.83 21.84
N THR A 18 -28.68 -9.16 21.71
CA THR A 18 -29.25 -9.73 20.47
C THR A 18 -29.18 -8.72 19.32
N PHE A 19 -29.54 -7.45 19.58
CA PHE A 19 -29.47 -6.39 18.59
C PHE A 19 -28.03 -6.18 18.07
N LEU A 20 -27.05 -6.10 18.99
CA LEU A 20 -25.64 -5.93 18.61
C LEU A 20 -25.12 -7.13 17.82
N LEU A 21 -25.53 -8.35 18.17
CA LEU A 21 -25.17 -9.56 17.43
C LEU A 21 -25.76 -9.55 16.00
N ILE A 22 -27.04 -9.21 15.86
CA ILE A 22 -27.69 -9.10 14.54
C ILE A 22 -27.00 -8.02 13.70
N ALA A 23 -26.69 -6.86 14.28
CA ALA A 23 -26.00 -5.78 13.59
C ALA A 23 -24.59 -6.18 13.14
N GLU A 24 -23.81 -6.86 13.99
CA GLU A 24 -22.50 -7.41 13.66
C GLU A 24 -22.58 -8.43 12.50
N LEU A 25 -23.52 -9.38 12.59
CA LEU A 25 -23.76 -10.37 11.52
C LEU A 25 -24.17 -9.69 10.21
N SER A 26 -25.04 -8.68 10.28
CA SER A 26 -25.50 -7.93 9.11
C SER A 26 -24.35 -7.22 8.41
N ILE A 27 -23.45 -6.58 9.15
CA ILE A 27 -22.25 -5.93 8.59
C ILE A 27 -21.33 -6.97 7.94
N ARG A 28 -21.09 -8.11 8.59
CA ARG A 28 -20.25 -9.19 8.05
C ARG A 28 -20.83 -9.81 6.78
N ILE A 29 -22.14 -10.01 6.71
CA ILE A 29 -22.82 -10.54 5.52
C ILE A 29 -22.76 -9.52 4.37
N THR A 30 -22.98 -8.25 4.68
CA THR A 30 -23.06 -7.19 3.65
C THR A 30 -21.70 -6.84 3.07
N TYR A 31 -20.68 -6.71 3.93
CA TYR A 31 -19.37 -6.19 3.51
C TYR A 31 -18.26 -7.22 3.55
N GLY A 32 -18.49 -8.39 4.17
CA GLY A 32 -17.43 -9.35 4.42
C GLY A 32 -16.54 -8.97 5.61
N VAL A 33 -15.39 -9.64 5.71
CA VAL A 33 -14.39 -9.41 6.75
C VAL A 33 -13.28 -8.52 6.24
N ARG A 34 -12.76 -7.66 7.11
CA ARG A 34 -11.66 -6.78 6.74
C ARG A 34 -10.31 -7.48 6.86
N LEU A 35 -9.30 -6.92 6.19
CA LEU A 35 -7.92 -7.33 6.37
C LEU A 35 -7.46 -7.14 7.82
N VAL A 36 -6.79 -8.16 8.34
CA VAL A 36 -6.20 -8.16 9.67
C VAL A 36 -4.73 -7.78 9.57
N TYR A 37 -4.32 -6.86 10.42
CA TYR A 37 -2.93 -6.46 10.57
C TYR A 37 -2.40 -6.94 11.92
N GLU A 38 -1.15 -7.38 11.92
CA GLU A 38 -0.40 -7.70 13.13
C GLU A 38 0.47 -6.50 13.53
N VAL A 39 0.98 -6.53 14.76
CA VAL A 39 1.92 -5.51 15.26
C VAL A 39 3.32 -6.00 14.95
N ASP A 40 4.18 -5.08 14.51
CA ASP A 40 5.61 -5.31 14.29
C ASP A 40 6.40 -4.23 15.03
N ASN A 41 7.53 -4.55 15.66
CA ASN A 41 8.25 -3.57 16.48
C ASN A 41 9.03 -2.53 15.65
N GLU A 42 9.46 -2.86 14.43
CA GLU A 42 10.20 -1.93 13.57
C GLU A 42 9.31 -1.37 12.47
N LEU A 43 8.47 -2.22 11.87
CA LEU A 43 7.51 -1.80 10.83
C LEU A 43 6.21 -1.23 11.39
N TYR A 44 6.01 -1.28 12.72
CA TYR A 44 4.79 -0.94 13.45
C TYR A 44 3.59 -1.84 13.17
N TRP A 45 3.34 -2.20 11.92
CA TRP A 45 2.38 -3.23 11.53
C TRP A 45 2.83 -3.99 10.29
N LYS A 46 2.25 -5.16 10.10
CA LYS A 46 2.31 -5.95 8.87
C LYS A 46 0.96 -6.60 8.63
N LEU A 47 0.67 -7.04 7.40
CA LEU A 47 -0.53 -7.83 7.14
C LEU A 47 -0.38 -9.21 7.76
N LYS A 48 -1.47 -9.73 8.32
CA LYS A 48 -1.52 -11.13 8.76
C LYS A 48 -1.45 -12.03 7.52
N PRO A 49 -0.61 -13.08 7.49
CA PRO A 49 -0.60 -14.02 6.38
C PRO A 49 -1.88 -14.86 6.24
N ASN A 50 -2.05 -15.48 5.07
CA ASN A 50 -3.10 -16.47 4.79
C ASN A 50 -4.52 -15.95 5.07
N GLN A 51 -4.89 -14.84 4.44
CA GLN A 51 -6.21 -14.25 4.62
C GLN A 51 -6.77 -13.66 3.32
N ILE A 52 -8.09 -13.53 3.29
CA ILE A 52 -8.82 -12.76 2.29
C ILE A 52 -9.71 -11.79 3.05
N GLY A 53 -9.68 -10.51 2.67
CA GLY A 53 -10.53 -9.50 3.29
C GLY A 53 -10.50 -8.17 2.56
N HIS A 54 -11.44 -7.30 2.86
CA HIS A 54 -11.47 -5.94 2.29
C HIS A 54 -10.56 -4.99 3.06
N PRO A 55 -9.90 -4.03 2.38
CA PRO A 55 -9.11 -3.01 3.05
C PRO A 55 -9.98 -1.96 3.77
N ASP A 56 -11.16 -1.68 3.22
CA ASP A 56 -12.20 -0.84 3.84
C ASP A 56 -13.60 -1.25 3.36
N PHE A 57 -14.64 -0.85 4.11
CA PHE A 57 -16.01 -1.21 3.81
C PHE A 57 -16.44 -0.72 2.42
N GLY A 58 -16.90 -1.67 1.60
CA GLY A 58 -17.36 -1.41 0.23
C GLY A 58 -16.25 -1.47 -0.83
N LEU A 59 -15.00 -1.73 -0.43
CA LEU A 59 -13.91 -1.99 -1.37
C LEU A 59 -13.79 -3.49 -1.67
N PRO A 60 -13.26 -3.85 -2.84
CA PRO A 60 -13.00 -5.24 -3.18
C PRO A 60 -12.07 -5.94 -2.17
N THR A 61 -12.22 -7.25 -2.03
CA THR A 61 -11.32 -8.05 -1.20
C THR A 61 -9.94 -8.17 -1.84
N ALA A 62 -8.91 -8.25 -0.99
CA ALA A 62 -7.55 -8.59 -1.36
C ALA A 62 -7.16 -9.95 -0.76
N SER A 63 -6.45 -10.77 -1.53
CA SER A 63 -5.86 -12.03 -1.08
C SER A 63 -4.43 -11.78 -0.57
N ILE A 64 -4.14 -12.24 0.65
CA ILE A 64 -2.82 -12.12 1.28
C ILE A 64 -2.22 -13.52 1.44
N ASN A 65 -1.07 -13.72 0.82
CA ASN A 65 -0.35 -14.99 0.76
C ASN A 65 0.33 -15.37 2.09
N SER A 66 1.05 -16.49 2.10
CA SER A 66 1.72 -17.01 3.29
C SER A 66 2.89 -16.15 3.81
N ASP A 67 3.44 -15.27 2.97
CA ASP A 67 4.46 -14.28 3.34
C ASP A 67 3.87 -12.97 3.88
N GLY A 68 2.55 -12.80 3.82
CA GLY A 68 1.88 -11.57 4.26
C GLY A 68 1.82 -10.49 3.17
N PHE A 69 2.00 -10.86 1.90
CA PHE A 69 1.97 -9.97 0.75
C PHE A 69 0.72 -10.21 -0.11
N ARG A 70 0.33 -9.20 -0.89
CA ARG A 70 -0.88 -9.29 -1.70
C ARG A 70 -0.63 -10.16 -2.94
N GLY A 71 -1.59 -11.03 -3.26
CA GLY A 71 -1.60 -11.82 -4.48
C GLY A 71 -1.33 -13.30 -4.24
N LYS A 72 -0.76 -13.96 -5.26
CA LYS A 72 -0.45 -15.40 -5.25
C LYS A 72 0.69 -15.73 -4.27
N GLU A 73 0.81 -17.01 -3.94
CA GLU A 73 1.98 -17.53 -3.22
C GLU A 73 3.26 -17.27 -4.03
N ILE A 74 4.35 -16.91 -3.34
CA ILE A 74 5.65 -16.73 -3.97
C ILE A 74 6.24 -18.11 -4.22
N THR A 75 6.59 -18.42 -5.47
CA THR A 75 7.08 -19.76 -5.85
C THR A 75 8.48 -19.71 -6.47
N PRO A 76 9.52 -19.30 -5.73
CA PRO A 76 10.88 -19.32 -6.25
C PRO A 76 11.36 -20.77 -6.46
N PRO A 77 12.27 -21.03 -7.41
CA PRO A 77 12.93 -20.04 -8.27
C PRO A 77 12.22 -19.82 -9.61
N HIS A 78 12.05 -18.55 -9.99
CA HIS A 78 11.79 -18.15 -11.38
C HIS A 78 13.07 -17.62 -12.04
N ASN A 79 13.04 -17.41 -13.36
CA ASN A 79 14.19 -16.84 -14.07
C ASN A 79 14.42 -15.38 -13.71
N CYS A 80 13.35 -14.64 -13.38
CA CYS A 80 13.40 -13.24 -13.00
C CYS A 80 12.40 -12.94 -11.87
N ASN A 81 12.86 -12.41 -10.75
CA ASN A 81 11.99 -12.00 -9.64
C ASN A 81 11.96 -10.47 -9.53
N ILE A 82 10.77 -9.88 -9.55
CA ILE A 82 10.54 -8.44 -9.44
C ILE A 82 9.85 -8.18 -8.11
N LEU A 83 10.50 -7.42 -7.23
CA LEU A 83 9.92 -6.99 -5.96
C LEU A 83 9.29 -5.60 -6.12
N VAL A 84 8.01 -5.48 -5.79
CA VAL A 84 7.31 -4.20 -5.71
C VAL A 84 7.15 -3.77 -4.25
N LEU A 85 7.64 -2.59 -3.93
CA LEU A 85 7.48 -1.89 -2.66
C LEU A 85 6.55 -0.69 -2.83
N GLY A 86 5.93 -0.26 -1.74
CA GLY A 86 5.08 0.93 -1.70
C GLY A 86 4.03 0.86 -0.60
N ASP A 87 3.12 1.82 -0.65
CA ASP A 87 1.98 1.93 0.25
C ASP A 87 0.68 1.41 -0.37
N SER A 88 -0.46 2.02 -0.02
CA SER A 88 -1.78 1.68 -0.55
C SER A 88 -1.88 1.84 -2.07
N TYR A 89 -1.07 2.70 -2.69
CA TYR A 89 -1.03 2.88 -4.15
C TYR A 89 -0.47 1.65 -4.85
N SER A 90 0.65 1.10 -4.38
CA SER A 90 1.21 -0.15 -4.91
C SER A 90 0.44 -1.39 -4.47
N PHE A 91 -0.14 -1.36 -3.27
CA PHE A 91 -0.99 -2.45 -2.78
C PHE A 91 -2.20 -2.65 -3.70
N GLY A 92 -2.71 -1.60 -4.35
CA GLY A 92 -3.93 -1.63 -5.15
C GLY A 92 -5.19 -1.40 -4.32
N TRP A 93 -5.13 -0.43 -3.41
CA TRP A 93 -6.25 -0.09 -2.56
C TRP A 93 -7.51 0.24 -3.38
N GLY A 94 -8.53 -0.60 -3.26
CA GLY A 94 -9.82 -0.39 -3.93
C GLY A 94 -9.95 -1.06 -5.30
N VAL A 95 -8.95 -1.81 -5.79
CA VAL A 95 -9.05 -2.60 -7.03
C VAL A 95 -8.95 -4.10 -6.75
N LEU A 96 -9.39 -4.94 -7.69
CA LEU A 96 -9.29 -6.41 -7.59
C LEU A 96 -7.84 -6.88 -7.66
N ASP A 97 -7.57 -8.10 -7.18
CA ASP A 97 -6.20 -8.67 -7.17
C ASP A 97 -5.57 -8.73 -8.57
N ASN A 98 -6.36 -9.00 -9.60
CA ASN A 98 -5.94 -9.04 -11.02
C ASN A 98 -5.89 -7.66 -11.70
N GLU A 99 -6.30 -6.60 -11.01
CA GLU A 99 -6.26 -5.22 -11.51
C GLU A 99 -5.10 -4.42 -10.94
N THR A 100 -4.43 -4.93 -9.90
CA THR A 100 -3.25 -4.28 -9.35
C THR A 100 -2.13 -4.23 -10.38
N TYR A 101 -1.40 -3.11 -10.47
CA TYR A 101 -0.31 -2.98 -11.44
C TYR A 101 0.77 -4.06 -11.28
N PRO A 102 1.10 -4.58 -10.08
CA PRO A 102 2.04 -5.69 -9.94
C PRO A 102 1.51 -6.97 -10.57
N SER A 103 0.21 -7.26 -10.42
CA SER A 103 -0.46 -8.43 -11.01
C SER A 103 -0.56 -8.32 -12.54
N LEU A 104 -0.88 -7.13 -13.04
CA LEU A 104 -0.87 -6.86 -14.49
C LEU A 104 0.54 -6.99 -15.07
N LEU A 105 1.56 -6.47 -14.37
CA LEU A 105 2.95 -6.61 -14.78
C LEU A 105 3.40 -8.07 -14.78
N ASP A 106 3.03 -8.87 -13.77
CA ASP A 106 3.28 -10.32 -13.73
C ASP A 106 2.73 -11.00 -14.99
N ALA A 107 1.49 -10.68 -15.36
CA ALA A 107 0.85 -11.19 -16.57
C ALA A 107 1.58 -10.75 -17.85
N PHE A 108 2.03 -9.50 -17.95
CA PHE A 108 2.74 -9.00 -19.13
C PHE A 108 4.14 -9.62 -19.29
N MET A 109 4.82 -9.91 -18.17
CA MET A 109 6.15 -10.50 -18.17
C MET A 109 6.16 -12.01 -18.46
N GLY A 110 5.04 -12.70 -18.24
CA GLY A 110 4.85 -14.12 -18.55
C GLY A 110 5.54 -15.09 -17.57
N SER A 111 5.44 -16.38 -17.85
CA SER A 111 5.71 -17.46 -16.88
C SER A 111 7.17 -17.63 -16.42
N SER A 112 8.12 -16.90 -17.00
CA SER A 112 9.53 -16.91 -16.56
C SER A 112 9.82 -15.85 -15.49
N THR A 113 8.86 -14.98 -15.22
CA THR A 113 8.99 -13.86 -14.30
C THR A 113 7.94 -13.98 -13.20
N GLU A 114 8.31 -13.60 -11.99
CA GLU A 114 7.38 -13.44 -10.88
C GLU A 114 7.47 -12.01 -10.34
N VAL A 115 6.32 -11.34 -10.27
CA VAL A 115 6.19 -10.02 -9.66
C VAL A 115 5.53 -10.15 -8.30
N ILE A 116 6.20 -9.64 -7.27
CA ILE A 116 5.84 -9.81 -5.86
C ILE A 116 5.38 -8.46 -5.32
N ASN A 117 4.09 -8.37 -4.99
CA ASN A 117 3.51 -7.16 -4.40
C ASN A 117 3.71 -7.12 -2.88
N ALA A 118 4.87 -6.63 -2.44
CA ALA A 118 5.20 -6.45 -1.03
C ALA A 118 4.76 -5.09 -0.47
N ALA A 119 3.93 -4.34 -1.19
CA ALA A 119 3.42 -3.07 -0.72
C ALA A 119 2.43 -3.25 0.44
N ILE A 120 2.48 -2.36 1.44
CA ILE A 120 1.64 -2.45 2.64
C ILE A 120 0.92 -1.11 2.85
N PRO A 121 -0.42 -1.08 2.94
CA PRO A 121 -1.16 0.15 3.14
C PRO A 121 -0.67 0.95 4.35
N GLY A 122 -0.46 2.25 4.11
CA GLY A 122 -0.05 3.21 5.13
C GLY A 122 1.44 3.23 5.45
N TYR A 123 2.28 2.43 4.78
CA TYR A 123 3.73 2.50 4.97
C TYR A 123 4.28 3.86 4.51
N GLY A 124 5.31 4.35 5.21
CA GLY A 124 6.17 5.42 4.70
C GLY A 124 7.48 4.86 4.16
N LEU A 125 8.28 5.75 3.54
CA LEU A 125 9.56 5.37 2.91
C LEU A 125 10.52 4.65 3.87
N PHE A 126 10.52 5.02 5.16
CA PHE A 126 11.33 4.34 6.17
C PHE A 126 10.89 2.87 6.39
N GLN A 127 9.58 2.58 6.36
CA GLN A 127 9.05 1.22 6.54
C GLN A 127 9.34 0.37 5.31
N GLU A 128 9.21 0.95 4.11
CA GLU A 128 9.55 0.28 2.85
C GLU A 128 11.03 -0.11 2.81
N ASN A 129 11.93 0.78 3.25
CA ASN A 129 13.36 0.47 3.36
C ASN A 129 13.66 -0.62 4.41
N ILE A 130 13.01 -0.58 5.58
CA ILE A 130 13.16 -1.65 6.59
C ILE A 130 12.66 -2.99 6.03
N LEU A 131 11.50 -2.99 5.37
CA LEU A 131 10.92 -4.19 4.76
C LEU A 131 11.85 -4.74 3.68
N PHE A 132 12.34 -3.88 2.78
CA PHE A 132 13.32 -4.22 1.75
C PHE A 132 14.53 -4.93 2.35
N LYS A 133 15.18 -4.33 3.35
CA LYS A 133 16.37 -4.90 4.00
C LYS A 133 16.09 -6.25 4.67
N ARG A 134 14.88 -6.47 5.18
CA ARG A 134 14.47 -7.75 5.79
C ARG A 134 14.27 -8.86 4.76
N ILE A 135 13.67 -8.55 3.61
CA ILE A 135 13.30 -9.58 2.63
C ILE A 135 14.32 -9.78 1.51
N TYR A 136 15.12 -8.76 1.18
CA TYR A 136 16.11 -8.81 0.11
C TYR A 136 17.08 -10.01 0.20
N PRO A 137 17.65 -10.37 1.37
CA PRO A 137 18.60 -11.48 1.45
C PRO A 137 18.01 -12.84 1.08
N ASN A 138 16.72 -13.06 1.38
CA ASN A 138 16.04 -14.33 1.12
C ASN A 138 15.41 -14.37 -0.26
N LEU A 139 14.79 -13.27 -0.68
CA LEU A 139 14.09 -13.18 -1.95
C LEU A 139 15.04 -12.97 -3.13
N ASN A 140 16.16 -12.28 -2.90
CA ASN A 140 17.18 -11.92 -3.88
C ASN A 140 16.58 -11.43 -5.21
N PRO A 141 15.67 -10.43 -5.21
CA PRO A 141 14.99 -9.99 -6.41
C PRO A 141 15.99 -9.44 -7.44
N ASP A 142 15.74 -9.69 -8.72
CA ASP A 142 16.54 -9.13 -9.82
C ASP A 142 16.20 -7.65 -10.04
N VAL A 143 14.94 -7.28 -9.82
CA VAL A 143 14.42 -5.92 -9.97
C VAL A 143 13.69 -5.50 -8.71
N VAL A 144 13.91 -4.26 -8.29
CA VAL A 144 13.09 -3.62 -7.26
C VAL A 144 12.40 -2.43 -7.86
N ILE A 145 11.08 -2.39 -7.70
CA ILE A 145 10.23 -1.27 -8.06
C ILE A 145 9.74 -0.65 -6.75
N LEU A 146 9.85 0.66 -6.64
CA LEU A 146 9.27 1.43 -5.56
C LEU A 146 8.38 2.53 -6.17
N LEU A 147 7.11 2.59 -5.76
CA LEU A 147 6.27 3.73 -6.04
C LEU A 147 6.35 4.69 -4.87
N LEU A 148 6.78 5.93 -5.14
CA LEU A 148 6.90 6.99 -4.15
C LEU A 148 5.89 8.10 -4.44
N ASN A 149 5.14 8.45 -3.41
CA ASN A 149 4.20 9.55 -3.40
C ASN A 149 4.43 10.47 -2.19
N LYS A 150 3.72 11.60 -2.12
CA LYS A 150 3.89 12.58 -1.04
C LYS A 150 3.59 11.99 0.35
N HIS A 151 2.62 11.07 0.45
CA HIS A 151 2.23 10.46 1.72
C HIS A 151 3.35 9.62 2.34
N ASP A 152 4.21 9.04 1.53
CA ASP A 152 5.33 8.21 2.01
C ASP A 152 6.36 9.05 2.78
N LEU A 153 6.49 10.34 2.46
CA LEU A 153 7.41 11.25 3.12
C LEU A 153 6.83 11.91 4.38
N VAL A 154 5.52 12.04 4.50
CA VAL A 154 4.94 12.62 5.73
C VAL A 154 4.85 11.59 6.86
N ARG A 155 4.88 10.30 6.52
CA ARG A 155 4.91 9.17 7.47
C ARG A 155 6.35 8.89 7.90
N THR A 156 6.72 9.39 9.07
CA THR A 156 8.11 9.32 9.57
C THR A 156 8.25 8.38 10.78
N PRO A 157 9.46 7.86 11.07
CA PRO A 157 9.68 7.06 12.26
C PRO A 157 9.45 7.88 13.53
N PHE A 158 9.16 7.19 14.64
CA PHE A 158 9.12 7.85 15.94
C PHE A 158 10.53 8.28 16.35
N THR A 159 10.67 9.54 16.77
CA THR A 159 11.93 10.09 17.27
C THR A 159 12.19 9.77 18.75
N ASN A 160 11.15 9.30 19.46
CA ASN A 160 11.19 8.98 20.89
C ASN A 160 10.65 7.57 21.12
N GLU A 161 11.47 6.68 21.70
CA GLU A 161 11.08 5.30 22.01
C GLU A 161 9.87 5.22 22.94
N SER A 162 9.72 6.11 23.92
CA SER A 162 8.51 6.11 24.78
C SER A 162 7.24 6.43 24.00
N ALA A 163 7.33 7.32 23.00
CA ALA A 163 6.19 7.62 22.13
C ALA A 163 5.84 6.42 21.25
N LYS A 164 6.88 5.76 20.69
CA LYS A 164 6.73 4.51 19.94
C LYS A 164 6.11 3.40 20.78
N GLU A 165 6.59 3.15 21.99
CA GLU A 165 6.04 2.13 22.90
C GLU A 165 4.56 2.39 23.23
N LYS A 166 4.20 3.65 23.52
CA LYS A 166 2.80 4.03 23.74
C LYS A 166 1.94 3.80 22.50
N TYR A 167 2.47 4.12 21.32
CA TYR A 167 1.80 3.86 20.05
C TYR A 167 1.60 2.36 19.83
N LEU A 168 2.66 1.55 19.97
CA LEU A 168 2.61 0.09 19.80
C LEU A 168 1.63 -0.55 20.79
N LEU A 169 1.59 -0.09 22.05
CA LEU A 169 0.60 -0.54 23.03
C LEU A 169 -0.82 -0.16 22.60
N HIS A 170 -1.01 1.07 22.14
CA HIS A 170 -2.31 1.57 21.68
C HIS A 170 -2.87 0.73 20.52
N ILE A 171 -2.06 0.53 19.46
CA ILE A 171 -2.47 -0.26 18.30
C ILE A 171 -2.67 -1.74 18.67
N THR A 172 -1.89 -2.28 19.62
CA THR A 172 -2.06 -3.66 20.12
C THR A 172 -3.44 -3.83 20.78
N LEU A 173 -3.80 -2.91 21.67
CA LEU A 173 -5.08 -2.94 22.37
C LEU A 173 -6.26 -2.71 21.41
N ARG A 174 -6.15 -1.71 20.52
CA ARG A 174 -7.18 -1.43 19.51
C ARG A 174 -7.36 -2.59 18.54
N LYS A 175 -6.27 -3.19 18.05
CA LYS A 175 -6.34 -4.34 17.14
C LYS A 175 -6.94 -5.55 17.83
N LYS A 176 -6.70 -5.78 19.12
CA LYS A 176 -7.41 -6.83 19.88
C LYS A 176 -8.93 -6.62 19.89
N ILE A 177 -9.41 -5.41 20.18
CA ILE A 177 -10.86 -5.13 20.25
C ILE A 177 -11.49 -5.09 18.86
N GLY A 178 -10.90 -4.32 17.96
CA GLY A 178 -11.41 -4.11 16.61
C GLY A 178 -11.36 -5.38 15.76
N ARG A 179 -10.49 -6.36 16.05
CA ARG A 179 -10.41 -7.63 15.30
C ARG A 179 -11.68 -8.48 15.43
N TYR A 180 -12.44 -8.32 16.52
CA TYR A 180 -13.59 -9.18 16.78
C TYR A 180 -14.94 -8.54 16.37
N SER A 181 -14.98 -7.24 16.10
CA SER A 181 -16.24 -6.57 15.73
C SER A 181 -16.10 -5.65 14.52
N GLU A 182 -16.72 -6.04 13.41
CA GLU A 182 -16.89 -5.20 12.22
C GLU A 182 -17.87 -4.06 12.48
N LEU A 183 -18.91 -4.29 13.29
CA LEU A 183 -19.85 -3.26 13.71
C LEU A 183 -19.13 -2.10 14.42
N SER A 184 -18.24 -2.41 15.35
CA SER A 184 -17.48 -1.38 16.08
C SER A 184 -16.65 -0.51 15.13
N LYS A 185 -16.02 -1.13 14.13
CA LYS A 185 -15.21 -0.43 13.13
C LYS A 185 -16.10 0.42 12.22
N PHE A 186 -17.20 -0.15 11.73
CA PHE A 186 -18.17 0.55 10.88
C PHE A 186 -18.71 1.81 11.57
N VAL A 187 -19.18 1.67 12.82
CA VAL A 187 -19.68 2.80 13.61
C VAL A 187 -18.58 3.83 13.85
N SER A 188 -17.37 3.40 14.23
CA SER A 188 -16.26 4.33 14.47
C SER A 188 -15.91 5.16 13.23
N GLN A 189 -15.92 4.56 12.03
CA GLN A 189 -15.65 5.28 10.80
C GLN A 189 -16.77 6.27 10.46
N LYS A 190 -18.04 5.91 10.67
CA LYS A 190 -19.17 6.84 10.44
C LYS A 190 -19.11 8.02 11.39
N ILE A 191 -18.79 7.80 12.67
CA ILE A 191 -18.57 8.86 13.66
C ILE A 191 -17.41 9.75 13.20
N ASN A 192 -16.27 9.16 12.83
CA ASN A 192 -15.10 9.92 12.39
C ASN A 192 -15.39 10.80 11.18
N ARG A 193 -16.12 10.27 10.19
CA ARG A 193 -16.56 11.03 9.01
C ARG A 193 -17.54 12.14 9.37
N ALA A 194 -18.49 11.89 10.28
CA ALA A 194 -19.51 12.87 10.66
C ALA A 194 -18.96 14.04 11.49
N PHE A 195 -17.99 13.77 12.37
CA PHE A 195 -17.47 14.77 13.30
C PHE A 195 -16.12 15.36 12.86
N GLY A 196 -15.60 14.98 11.69
CA GLY A 196 -14.27 15.39 11.21
C GLY A 196 -13.13 14.98 12.14
N THR A 197 -13.41 14.13 13.13
CA THR A 197 -12.43 13.67 14.10
C THR A 197 -11.81 12.40 13.56
N ARG A 198 -10.50 12.38 13.37
CA ARG A 198 -9.75 11.12 13.20
C ARG A 198 -9.66 10.42 14.56
N LEU A 199 -10.78 10.07 15.22
CA LEU A 199 -10.75 9.24 16.43
C LEU A 199 -10.27 7.83 16.02
N GLY A 200 -8.95 7.63 15.99
CA GLY A 200 -8.34 6.32 15.75
C GLY A 200 -7.92 6.00 14.33
N ILE A 201 -7.53 7.00 13.53
CA ILE A 201 -6.39 6.75 12.64
C ILE A 201 -5.20 6.90 13.56
N ASP A 202 -4.59 5.76 13.91
CA ASP A 202 -3.38 5.69 14.72
C ASP A 202 -2.32 6.48 13.98
N SER A 203 -2.20 7.77 14.29
CA SER A 203 -1.23 8.64 13.66
C SER A 203 0.13 8.07 14.04
N LEU A 204 0.75 7.41 13.05
CA LEU A 204 2.19 7.51 12.82
C LEU A 204 2.66 8.92 13.17
N ASN A 205 3.96 9.09 13.40
CA ASN A 205 4.54 10.43 13.41
C ASN A 205 4.37 11.05 12.00
N TYR A 206 3.21 11.66 11.80
CA TYR A 206 2.89 12.48 10.66
C TYR A 206 3.55 13.81 10.90
N VAL A 207 4.59 14.08 10.12
CA VAL A 207 5.04 15.45 9.99
C VAL A 207 3.95 16.21 9.24
N SER A 208 3.76 17.49 9.57
CA SER A 208 2.73 18.32 8.96
C SER A 208 2.80 18.22 7.43
N GLU A 209 1.67 17.89 6.77
CA GLU A 209 1.58 17.84 5.30
C GLU A 209 1.81 19.22 4.65
N TYR A 210 1.85 20.28 5.47
CA TYR A 210 2.20 21.65 5.12
C TYR A 210 3.72 21.94 5.18
N GLN A 211 4.55 21.01 5.63
CA GLN A 211 6.00 21.17 5.46
C GLN A 211 6.35 21.16 3.97
N ASP A 212 7.36 21.95 3.61
CA ASP A 212 7.84 21.98 2.24
C ASP A 212 8.44 20.62 1.84
N PHE A 213 8.24 20.25 0.58
CA PHE A 213 8.63 18.95 0.07
C PHE A 213 10.14 18.72 0.17
N LYS A 214 10.94 19.77 -0.09
CA LYS A 214 12.39 19.69 -0.10
C LYS A 214 12.94 19.30 1.27
N THR A 215 12.37 19.83 2.35
CA THR A 215 12.69 19.45 3.73
C THR A 215 12.29 18.00 4.02
N LEU A 216 11.07 17.60 3.64
CA LEU A 216 10.60 16.21 3.84
C LEU A 216 11.50 15.19 3.14
N TRP A 217 11.91 15.50 1.90
CA TRP A 217 12.82 14.70 1.10
C TRP A 217 14.23 14.66 1.69
N ALA A 218 14.81 15.82 2.03
CA ALA A 218 16.17 15.91 2.59
C ALA A 218 16.34 15.04 3.85
N ASN A 219 15.28 14.93 4.66
CA ASN A 219 15.28 14.11 5.87
C ASN A 219 15.22 12.59 5.61
N GLN A 220 14.84 12.15 4.41
CA GLN A 220 14.50 10.75 4.13
C GLN A 220 15.17 10.15 2.89
N GLN A 221 15.81 10.96 2.04
CA GLN A 221 16.50 10.49 0.83
C GLN A 221 17.54 9.38 1.11
N HIS A 222 18.14 9.39 2.31
CA HIS A 222 19.10 8.36 2.74
C HIS A 222 18.51 6.93 2.69
N TYR A 223 17.20 6.76 2.82
CA TYR A 223 16.57 5.43 2.67
C TYR A 223 16.64 4.91 1.23
N ILE A 224 16.53 5.79 0.24
CA ILE A 224 16.73 5.44 -1.17
C ILE A 224 18.21 5.16 -1.45
N GLU A 225 19.11 5.95 -0.86
CA GLU A 225 20.56 5.73 -0.94
C GLU A 225 20.96 4.37 -0.35
N GLU A 226 20.38 3.97 0.79
CA GLU A 226 20.59 2.65 1.38
C GLU A 226 20.13 1.51 0.46
N MET A 227 18.91 1.60 -0.08
CA MET A 227 18.38 0.59 -1.00
C MET A 227 19.24 0.46 -2.26
N THR A 228 19.60 1.59 -2.87
CA THR A 228 20.45 1.62 -4.07
C THR A 228 21.87 1.13 -3.81
N ALA A 229 22.45 1.43 -2.63
CA ALA A 229 23.76 0.91 -2.25
C ALA A 229 23.76 -0.61 -2.07
N ILE A 230 22.67 -1.20 -1.59
CA ILE A 230 22.50 -2.67 -1.51
C ILE A 230 22.39 -3.25 -2.91
N LEU A 231 21.52 -2.69 -3.75
CA LEU A 231 21.30 -3.17 -5.12
C LEU A 231 22.56 -3.08 -5.98
N ALA A 232 23.33 -2.00 -5.83
CA ALA A 232 24.56 -1.78 -6.60
C ALA A 232 25.63 -2.84 -6.35
N LYS A 233 25.68 -3.45 -5.15
CA LYS A 233 26.62 -4.55 -4.85
C LYS A 233 26.41 -5.76 -5.76
N ASP A 234 25.17 -5.97 -6.21
CA ASP A 234 24.78 -7.07 -7.09
C ASP A 234 24.54 -6.61 -8.54
N ASN A 235 25.00 -5.39 -8.89
CA ASN A 235 24.77 -4.74 -10.19
C ASN A 235 23.28 -4.61 -10.55
N LYS A 236 22.43 -4.38 -9.55
CA LYS A 236 20.99 -4.18 -9.71
C LYS A 236 20.61 -2.70 -9.59
N LYS A 237 19.43 -2.36 -10.12
CA LYS A 237 18.90 -1.00 -10.15
C LYS A 237 17.57 -0.92 -9.41
N LEU A 238 17.29 0.26 -8.86
CA LEU A 238 15.98 0.61 -8.33
C LEU A 238 15.15 1.29 -9.44
N TYR A 239 13.94 0.81 -9.67
CA TYR A 239 12.96 1.47 -10.51
C TYR A 239 12.06 2.31 -9.63
N LEU A 240 12.17 3.64 -9.72
CA LEU A 240 11.42 4.58 -8.89
C LEU A 240 10.29 5.19 -9.72
N ILE A 241 9.06 4.82 -9.37
CA ILE A 241 7.84 5.37 -9.96
C ILE A 241 7.43 6.56 -9.12
N LEU A 242 7.32 7.72 -9.75
CA LEU A 242 6.89 8.92 -9.07
C LEU A 242 5.40 9.17 -9.36
N TYR A 243 4.57 9.16 -8.31
CA TYR A 243 3.13 9.35 -8.41
C TYR A 243 2.76 10.64 -7.64
N PRO A 244 2.34 11.70 -8.36
CA PRO A 244 0.91 11.82 -8.67
C PRO A 244 0.61 12.27 -10.11
N PRO A 245 -0.51 11.82 -10.72
CA PRO A 245 -1.03 12.47 -11.91
C PRO A 245 -1.29 13.95 -11.59
N LYS A 246 -1.04 14.85 -12.54
CA LYS A 246 -1.37 16.26 -12.42
C LYS A 246 -2.83 16.42 -12.00
N ILE A 247 -3.08 17.06 -10.85
CA ILE A 247 -4.43 17.41 -10.42
C ILE A 247 -4.66 18.88 -10.79
N ASN A 248 -5.66 19.14 -11.63
CA ASN A 248 -6.12 20.49 -11.99
C ASN A 248 -5.05 21.42 -12.59
N ASN A 249 -4.18 20.94 -13.49
CA ASN A 249 -3.15 21.75 -14.15
C ASN A 249 -2.17 22.49 -13.21
N GLN A 250 -2.11 22.16 -11.92
CA GLN A 250 -1.19 22.82 -10.99
C GLN A 250 0.16 22.09 -10.89
N THR A 251 1.21 22.89 -11.00
CA THR A 251 2.64 22.59 -11.19
C THR A 251 3.33 21.93 -9.99
N ALA A 252 2.61 21.50 -8.96
CA ALA A 252 3.19 20.95 -7.73
C ALA A 252 3.98 19.65 -7.95
N SER A 253 3.76 18.96 -9.07
CA SER A 253 4.48 17.73 -9.43
C SER A 253 5.90 18.00 -9.94
N ALA A 254 6.15 19.12 -10.64
CA ALA A 254 7.46 19.38 -11.24
C ALA A 254 8.55 19.62 -10.18
N GLU A 255 8.24 20.36 -9.12
CA GLU A 255 9.18 20.57 -8.00
C GLU A 255 9.46 19.28 -7.24
N PHE A 256 8.42 18.46 -7.01
CA PHE A 256 8.53 17.14 -6.40
C PHE A 256 9.46 16.23 -7.21
N TYR A 257 9.20 16.09 -8.52
CA TYR A 257 10.00 15.26 -9.41
C TYR A 257 11.43 15.77 -9.51
N ASN A 258 11.63 17.08 -9.79
CA ASN A 258 12.96 17.66 -9.94
C ASN A 258 13.80 17.55 -8.67
N THR A 259 13.19 17.67 -7.49
CA THR A 259 13.93 17.53 -6.23
C THR A 259 14.45 16.11 -6.05
N ILE A 260 13.64 15.09 -6.37
CA ILE A 260 14.05 13.69 -6.28
C ILE A 260 15.07 13.36 -7.37
N THR A 261 14.78 13.67 -8.63
CA THR A 261 15.62 13.28 -9.77
C THR A 261 17.01 13.90 -9.74
N ASN A 262 17.16 15.10 -9.18
CA ASN A 262 18.45 15.77 -9.06
C ASN A 262 19.26 15.37 -7.82
N SER A 263 18.67 14.66 -6.86
CA SER A 263 19.33 14.33 -5.58
C SER A 263 19.83 12.90 -5.48
N VAL A 264 19.35 11.99 -6.32
CA VAL A 264 19.71 10.57 -6.27
C VAL A 264 20.64 10.16 -7.40
N GLY A 265 21.42 9.10 -7.16
CA GLY A 265 22.46 8.61 -8.07
C GLY A 265 21.94 7.87 -9.32
N SER A 266 22.86 7.57 -10.23
CA SER A 266 22.61 6.93 -11.54
C SER A 266 22.10 5.48 -11.51
N ASN A 267 21.98 4.88 -10.32
CA ASN A 267 21.47 3.51 -10.12
C ASN A 267 19.94 3.45 -10.01
N ILE A 268 19.26 4.54 -10.34
CA ILE A 268 17.80 4.65 -10.37
C ILE A 268 17.32 4.83 -11.80
N VAL A 269 16.26 4.12 -12.15
CA VAL A 269 15.47 4.36 -13.36
C VAL A 269 14.16 5.01 -12.96
N PHE A 270 13.90 6.20 -13.49
CA PHE A 270 12.69 6.96 -13.20
C PHE A 270 11.57 6.64 -14.18
N ILE A 271 10.36 6.53 -13.64
CA ILE A 271 9.10 6.54 -14.39
C ILE A 271 8.25 7.66 -13.80
N ASP A 272 8.30 8.83 -14.45
CA ASP A 272 7.74 10.10 -13.98
C ASP A 272 6.80 10.77 -15.00
N ASP A 273 6.46 10.05 -16.06
CA ASP A 273 5.69 10.53 -17.22
C ASP A 273 4.26 9.96 -17.27
N LEU A 274 3.76 9.45 -16.14
CA LEU A 274 2.41 8.91 -15.98
C LEU A 274 1.31 9.97 -16.24
N ASP A 275 1.65 11.26 -16.11
CA ASP A 275 0.74 12.37 -16.37
C ASP A 275 0.49 12.63 -17.87
N ASN A 276 1.27 12.04 -18.77
CA ASN A 276 1.08 12.17 -20.22
C ASN A 276 -0.18 11.47 -20.75
N ALA A 277 -0.78 10.56 -19.96
CA ALA A 277 -1.94 9.77 -20.37
C ALA A 277 -3.27 10.55 -20.42
N ASN A 278 -3.30 11.83 -20.02
CA ASN A 278 -4.49 12.71 -20.06
C ASN A 278 -5.77 12.07 -19.48
N LEU A 279 -5.66 11.29 -18.40
CA LEU A 279 -6.83 10.71 -17.72
C LEU A 279 -7.66 11.81 -17.03
N THR A 280 -8.98 11.68 -17.08
CA THR A 280 -9.89 12.46 -16.22
C THR A 280 -9.73 12.06 -14.76
N ALA A 281 -10.23 12.88 -13.83
CA ALA A 281 -10.14 12.57 -12.39
C ALA A 281 -10.91 11.30 -12.02
N GLU A 282 -12.03 11.05 -12.69
CA GLU A 282 -12.87 9.86 -12.54
C GLU A 282 -12.18 8.61 -13.11
N GLU A 283 -11.42 8.76 -14.19
CA GLU A 283 -10.62 7.68 -14.77
C GLU A 283 -9.37 7.38 -13.95
N ALA A 284 -8.77 8.39 -13.30
CA ALA A 284 -7.54 8.23 -12.53
C ALA A 284 -7.76 7.64 -11.13
N HIS A 285 -8.94 7.85 -10.54
CA HIS A 285 -9.18 7.54 -9.13
C HIS A 285 -10.36 6.61 -8.89
N ILE A 286 -10.35 5.86 -7.78
CA ILE A 286 -11.45 4.95 -7.44
C ILE A 286 -12.77 5.68 -7.16
N SER A 287 -12.74 6.94 -6.70
CA SER A 287 -13.93 7.79 -6.55
C SER A 287 -13.57 9.27 -6.40
N ALA A 288 -14.56 10.17 -6.49
CA ALA A 288 -14.36 11.60 -6.25
C ALA A 288 -13.82 11.94 -4.84
N THR A 289 -14.06 11.08 -3.85
CA THR A 289 -13.64 11.27 -2.45
C THR A 289 -12.44 10.42 -2.05
N ASP A 290 -11.96 9.55 -2.93
CA ASP A 290 -10.86 8.63 -2.67
C ASP A 290 -9.91 8.61 -3.87
N TRP A 291 -8.75 9.23 -3.69
CA TRP A 291 -7.76 9.49 -4.73
C TRP A 291 -6.73 8.36 -4.88
N HIS A 292 -7.03 7.15 -4.39
CA HIS A 292 -6.26 5.97 -4.77
C HIS A 292 -6.44 5.67 -6.27
N PRO A 293 -5.43 5.09 -6.94
CA PRO A 293 -5.48 4.84 -8.38
C PRO A 293 -6.62 3.88 -8.74
N SER A 294 -7.37 4.20 -9.78
CA SER A 294 -8.35 3.29 -10.37
C SER A 294 -7.68 2.06 -11.01
N ALA A 295 -8.48 1.06 -11.41
CA ALA A 295 -8.00 -0.05 -12.21
C ALA A 295 -7.33 0.41 -13.54
N LEU A 296 -7.87 1.47 -14.16
CA LEU A 296 -7.30 2.05 -15.38
C LEU A 296 -5.95 2.73 -15.10
N ALA A 297 -5.83 3.45 -13.98
CA ALA A 297 -4.55 4.03 -13.57
C ALA A 297 -3.51 2.95 -13.25
N HIS A 298 -3.90 1.84 -12.61
CA HIS A 298 -3.03 0.69 -12.42
C HIS A 298 -2.58 0.05 -13.75
N GLN A 299 -3.47 -0.06 -14.73
CA GLN A 299 -3.12 -0.53 -16.07
C GLN A 299 -2.11 0.39 -16.76
N LEU A 300 -2.28 1.71 -16.64
CA LEU A 300 -1.32 2.69 -17.15
C LEU A 300 0.07 2.51 -16.52
N ILE A 301 0.12 2.39 -15.18
CA ILE A 301 1.38 2.17 -14.44
C ILE A 301 2.06 0.88 -14.93
N ALA A 302 1.33 -0.24 -14.98
CA ALA A 302 1.88 -1.53 -15.44
C ALA A 302 2.40 -1.45 -16.88
N THR A 303 1.62 -0.84 -17.78
CA THR A 303 1.98 -0.67 -19.19
C THR A 303 3.25 0.16 -19.33
N ARG A 304 3.38 1.23 -18.55
CA ARG A 304 4.52 2.13 -18.63
C ARG A 304 5.82 1.47 -18.14
N ILE A 305 5.75 0.73 -17.02
CA ILE A 305 6.87 -0.08 -16.51
C ILE A 305 7.30 -1.10 -17.56
N TYR A 306 6.33 -1.82 -18.13
CA TYR A 306 6.57 -2.84 -19.14
C TYR A 306 7.25 -2.25 -20.40
N GLN A 307 6.84 -1.07 -20.84
CA GLN A 307 7.48 -0.36 -21.95
C GLN A 307 8.94 0.04 -21.64
N GLU A 308 9.24 0.49 -20.42
CA GLU A 308 10.63 0.74 -20.01
C GLU A 308 11.47 -0.55 -20.03
N PHE A 309 10.93 -1.67 -19.54
CA PHE A 309 11.63 -2.95 -19.57
C PHE A 309 11.93 -3.43 -20.99
N GLN A 310 11.00 -3.23 -21.93
CA GLN A 310 11.22 -3.48 -23.35
C GLN A 310 12.33 -2.59 -23.91
N ARG A 311 12.27 -1.27 -23.66
CA ARG A 311 13.27 -0.31 -24.15
C ARG A 311 14.68 -0.62 -23.64
N ALA A 312 14.79 -1.09 -22.41
CA ALA A 312 16.06 -1.40 -21.77
C ALA A 312 16.69 -2.73 -22.25
N ASN A 313 16.03 -3.51 -23.12
CA ASN A 313 16.44 -4.87 -23.49
C ASN A 313 16.83 -5.70 -22.25
N PHE A 314 15.96 -5.66 -21.24
CA PHE A 314 16.30 -5.98 -19.85
C PHE A 314 16.90 -7.40 -19.69
N THR A 315 18.22 -7.48 -19.49
CA THR A 315 18.96 -8.71 -19.15
C THR A 315 19.65 -8.54 -17.81
N PHE A 316 19.42 -9.46 -16.87
CA PHE A 316 20.05 -9.44 -15.54
C PHE A 316 20.95 -10.66 -15.38
N ASN A 317 22.25 -10.44 -15.15
CA ASN A 317 23.23 -11.52 -14.94
C ASN A 317 23.18 -12.64 -15.98
N GLY A 318 22.97 -12.29 -17.26
CA GLY A 318 22.83 -13.25 -18.36
C GLY A 318 21.47 -13.97 -18.44
N LYS A 319 20.59 -13.76 -17.45
CA LYS A 319 19.19 -14.21 -17.49
C LYS A 319 18.35 -13.20 -18.27
N THR A 320 17.49 -13.74 -19.12
CA THR A 320 16.62 -12.95 -19.97
C THR A 320 15.27 -12.78 -19.27
N CYS A 321 15.06 -11.62 -18.63
CA CYS A 321 13.76 -11.20 -18.11
C CYS A 321 12.87 -10.68 -19.26
N LYS A 322 12.86 -11.35 -20.42
CA LYS A 322 12.22 -10.80 -21.62
C LYS A 322 10.71 -10.74 -21.39
N PRO A 323 10.10 -9.56 -21.54
CA PRO A 323 8.66 -9.48 -21.46
C PRO A 323 8.03 -10.17 -22.68
N THR A 324 6.89 -10.84 -22.48
CA THR A 324 6.20 -11.58 -23.55
C THR A 324 5.53 -10.64 -24.55
N SER A 325 5.13 -11.09 -25.75
CA SER A 325 4.37 -10.22 -26.65
C SER A 325 3.09 -9.71 -25.96
N TYR A 326 3.00 -8.39 -25.76
CA TYR A 326 1.87 -7.73 -25.11
C TYR A 326 0.56 -8.06 -25.85
N PRO A 327 -0.43 -8.69 -25.21
CA PRO A 327 -1.75 -8.78 -25.79
C PRO A 327 -2.33 -7.37 -25.78
N HIS A 328 -2.46 -6.75 -26.96
CA HIS A 328 -3.17 -5.47 -27.09
C HIS A 328 -4.53 -5.59 -26.39
N PRO A 329 -4.87 -4.70 -25.43
CA PRO A 329 -6.23 -4.61 -24.96
C PRO A 329 -7.07 -4.24 -26.17
N GLN A 330 -8.01 -5.11 -26.54
CA GLN A 330 -9.02 -4.73 -27.50
C GLN A 330 -9.75 -3.52 -26.90
N SER A 331 -9.67 -2.40 -27.62
CA SER A 331 -10.54 -1.25 -27.38
C SER A 331 -11.98 -1.74 -27.55
N SER A 332 -12.68 -1.94 -26.43
CA SER A 332 -14.13 -2.18 -26.40
C SER A 332 -14.86 -0.86 -26.28
#